data_AF-A0AAW1VX25-F1
#
_entry.id   AF-A0AAW1VX25-F1
#
_cell.length_a   1.000
_cell.length_b   1.000
_cell.length_c   1.000
_cell.angle_alpha   90.00
_cell.angle_beta   90.00
_cell.angle_gamma   90.00
#
_symmetry.space_group_name_H-M   'P 1'
#
loop_
_entity.id
_entity.type
_entity.pdbx_description
1 polymer ?
#
loop_
_entity_poly.entity_id
_entity_poly.type
_entity_poly.pdbx_seq_one_letter_code
_entity_poly.pdbx_strand_id
1 'polypeptide(L)'
;MQQGLLTKKKLTIQDYDLQPLLFMIIQIINGVAVLFAGPRYLPLRIKCIQWLNHLSSSSGIFIPVASLVLDILEYKISKDGTKPGKAFNQSTSVKLPKHWLKSRNFQEQCVLSAIELLSVHFAQWSHQISFPDLAIIPLICLKKFHEITTIESSKRVVKRFIDQVEQNIEFVRKRRDEAAFSPTDQQSAESFLQLEKQNGCTPFTQFYKSIIDKAASRNLALNEALVQQLRNDMPVSLKQWKSRRKHEKIQVPQDDSITEGIDI
;
A
#
# COMPACT_ATOMS: atom_id res chain seq x y z
N MET A 1 -34.81 48.76 8.91
CA MET A 1 -34.73 47.39 9.46
C MET A 1 -33.65 46.65 8.69
N GLN A 2 -32.61 46.22 9.41
CA GLN A 2 -31.53 45.36 8.91
C GLN A 2 -32.10 44.01 8.49
N GLN A 3 -31.72 43.47 7.32
CA GLN A 3 -31.57 42.02 7.14
C GLN A 3 -30.44 41.71 6.15
N GLY A 4 -29.36 41.12 6.67
CA GLY A 4 -28.87 39.86 6.13
C GLY A 4 -27.79 39.85 5.06
N LEU A 5 -26.75 40.69 5.15
CA LEU A 5 -25.50 40.46 4.41
C LEU A 5 -24.65 39.37 5.10
N LEU A 6 -25.13 38.12 5.06
CA LEU A 6 -24.33 36.93 5.42
C LEU A 6 -23.94 36.22 4.13
N THR A 7 -23.03 36.86 3.40
CA THR A 7 -22.19 36.17 2.42
C THR A 7 -21.46 35.05 3.16
N LYS A 8 -21.84 33.81 2.87
CA LYS A 8 -21.04 32.63 3.19
C LYS A 8 -19.65 32.87 2.58
N LYS A 9 -18.69 33.29 3.41
CA LYS A 9 -17.26 33.21 3.08
C LYS A 9 -16.99 31.73 2.81
N LYS A 10 -16.95 31.36 1.54
CA LYS A 10 -16.32 30.13 1.08
C LYS A 10 -14.87 30.28 1.54
N LEU A 11 -14.46 29.55 2.58
CA LEU A 11 -13.06 29.45 2.96
C LEU A 11 -12.34 28.76 1.79
N THR A 12 -11.73 29.56 0.93
CA THR A 12 -10.77 29.08 -0.05
C THR A 12 -9.48 28.81 0.72
N ILE A 13 -9.39 27.62 1.31
CA ILE A 13 -8.14 27.11 1.88
C ILE A 13 -7.19 26.96 0.69
N GLN A 14 -6.10 27.74 0.66
CA GLN A 14 -5.12 27.61 -0.41
C GLN A 14 -4.22 26.41 -0.12
N ASP A 15 -3.68 25.74 -1.14
CA ASP A 15 -2.90 24.51 -0.97
C ASP A 15 -1.68 24.66 -0.04
N TYR A 16 -1.17 25.88 0.14
CA TYR A 16 -0.09 26.18 1.08
C TYR A 16 -0.54 26.19 2.55
N ASP A 17 -1.81 26.50 2.85
CA ASP A 17 -2.35 26.55 4.22
C ASP A 17 -2.41 25.14 4.85
N LEU A 18 -2.46 24.11 4.00
CA LEU A 18 -2.52 22.70 4.41
C LEU A 18 -1.13 22.05 4.54
N GLN A 19 -0.06 22.69 4.06
CA GLN A 19 1.30 22.15 4.13
C GLN A 19 1.77 21.87 5.57
N PRO A 20 1.55 22.76 6.56
CA PRO A 20 1.90 22.46 7.95
C PRO A 20 1.16 21.24 8.50
N LEU A 21 -0.12 21.08 8.16
CA LEU A 21 -0.91 19.94 8.58
C LEU A 21 -0.40 18.64 7.94
N LEU A 22 -0.09 18.66 6.65
CA LEU A 22 0.50 17.52 5.94
C LEU A 22 1.83 17.10 6.59
N PHE A 23 2.71 18.06 6.86
CA PHE A 23 3.99 17.76 7.52
C PHE A 23 3.77 17.17 8.93
N MET A 24 2.84 17.72 9.72
CA MET A 24 2.50 17.15 11.03
C MET A 24 2.01 15.71 10.92
N ILE A 25 1.15 15.41 9.95
CA ILE A 25 0.65 14.04 9.73
C ILE A 25 1.80 13.10 9.37
N ILE A 26 2.71 13.51 8.47
CA ILE A 26 3.89 12.74 8.08
C ILE A 26 4.78 12.45 9.31
N GLN A 27 5.04 13.46 10.15
CA GLN A 27 5.84 13.31 11.37
C GLN A 27 5.19 12.36 12.37
N ILE A 28 3.88 12.45 12.58
CA ILE A 28 3.15 11.54 13.47
C ILE A 28 3.24 10.10 12.95
N ILE A 29 3.01 9.87 11.66
CA ILE A 29 3.07 8.52 11.08
C ILE A 29 4.50 7.95 11.16
N ASN A 30 5.52 8.76 10.87
CA ASN A 30 6.93 8.36 11.03
C ASN A 30 7.25 8.02 12.50
N GLY A 31 6.82 8.87 13.43
CA GLY A 31 6.98 8.66 14.87
C GLY A 31 6.36 7.35 15.33
N VAL A 32 5.14 7.03 14.87
CA VAL A 32 4.49 5.74 15.16
C VAL A 32 5.28 4.58 14.56
N ALA A 33 5.73 4.67 13.31
CA ALA A 33 6.48 3.60 12.65
C ALA A 33 7.80 3.28 13.38
N VAL A 34 8.48 4.30 13.90
CA VAL A 34 9.74 4.16 14.65
C VAL A 34 9.50 3.69 16.10
N LEU A 35 8.47 4.21 16.77
CA LEU A 35 8.12 3.82 18.14
C LEU A 35 7.80 2.32 18.25
N PHE A 36 7.17 1.76 17.22
CA PHE A 36 6.79 0.35 17.17
C PHE A 36 7.72 -0.48 16.27
N ALA A 37 9.04 -0.34 16.42
CA ALA A 37 10.05 -1.03 15.60
C ALA A 37 10.11 -2.57 15.77
N GLY A 38 9.44 -3.15 16.76
CA GLY A 38 9.49 -4.59 17.01
C GLY A 38 8.78 -5.42 15.93
N PRO A 39 9.24 -6.65 15.63
CA PRO A 39 8.67 -7.51 14.57
C PRO A 39 7.20 -7.87 14.80
N ARG A 40 6.71 -7.79 16.05
CA ARG A 40 5.29 -7.99 16.37
C ARG A 40 4.39 -6.91 15.78
N TYR A 41 4.89 -5.72 15.53
CA TYR A 41 4.12 -4.60 15.00
C TYR A 41 4.32 -4.42 13.49
N LEU A 42 4.85 -5.44 12.80
CA LEU A 42 4.98 -5.44 11.35
C LEU A 42 3.68 -4.98 10.62
N PRO A 43 2.47 -5.45 10.97
CA PRO A 43 1.25 -4.97 10.32
C PRO A 43 1.03 -3.45 10.46
N LEU A 44 1.28 -2.91 11.65
CA LEU A 44 1.18 -1.48 11.92
C LEU A 44 2.20 -0.70 11.10
N ARG A 45 3.46 -1.17 11.04
CA ARG A 45 4.52 -0.53 10.25
C ARG A 45 4.20 -0.53 8.75
N ILE A 46 3.70 -1.65 8.23
CA ILE A 46 3.23 -1.75 6.84
C ILE A 46 2.13 -0.71 6.59
N LYS A 47 1.16 -0.57 7.50
CA LYS A 47 0.09 0.43 7.37
C LYS A 47 0.62 1.86 7.39
N CYS A 48 1.55 2.17 8.28
CA CYS A 48 2.19 3.49 8.32
C CYS A 48 2.87 3.81 6.98
N ILE A 49 3.66 2.87 6.44
CA ILE A 49 4.35 3.07 5.15
C ILE A 49 3.35 3.17 3.99
N GLN A 50 2.26 2.39 4.00
CA GLN A 50 1.17 2.54 3.03
C GLN A 50 0.55 3.93 3.07
N TRP A 51 0.31 4.48 4.26
CA TRP A 51 -0.22 5.84 4.41
C TRP A 51 0.78 6.88 3.93
N LEU A 52 2.07 6.75 4.24
CA LEU A 52 3.10 7.66 3.73
C LEU A 52 3.19 7.63 2.20
N ASN A 53 3.17 6.44 1.60
CA ASN A 53 3.15 6.29 0.15
C ASN A 53 1.89 6.90 -0.49
N HIS A 54 0.74 6.76 0.17
CA HIS A 54 -0.51 7.35 -0.31
C HIS A 54 -0.47 8.88 -0.22
N LEU A 55 -0.01 9.43 0.91
CA LEU A 55 0.18 10.86 1.11
C LEU A 55 1.13 11.44 0.07
N SER A 56 2.27 10.78 -0.17
CA SER A 56 3.24 11.14 -1.21
C SER A 56 2.60 11.21 -2.59
N SER A 57 1.82 10.19 -2.95
CA SER A 57 1.13 10.14 -4.24
C SER A 57 0.05 11.19 -4.39
N SER A 58 -0.67 11.54 -3.32
CA SER A 58 -1.79 12.49 -3.34
C SER A 58 -1.33 13.94 -3.25
N SER A 59 -0.24 14.23 -2.55
CA SER A 59 0.30 15.59 -2.40
C SER A 59 1.34 15.94 -3.47
N GLY A 60 1.89 14.93 -4.17
CA GLY A 60 3.01 15.12 -5.09
C GLY A 60 4.35 15.42 -4.39
N ILE A 61 4.40 15.31 -3.06
CA ILE A 61 5.61 15.58 -2.27
C ILE A 61 6.37 14.28 -2.04
N PHE A 62 7.69 14.34 -2.21
CA PHE A 62 8.56 13.22 -1.89
C PHE A 62 8.59 12.95 -0.39
N ILE A 63 8.14 11.76 0.01
CA ILE A 63 8.25 11.25 1.38
C ILE A 63 9.19 10.04 1.39
N PRO A 64 10.37 10.13 2.02
CA PRO A 64 11.32 9.02 2.05
C PRO A 64 10.80 7.89 2.95
N VAL A 65 10.38 6.78 2.34
CA VAL A 65 9.92 5.58 3.08
C VAL A 65 10.93 4.43 3.04
N ALA A 66 11.99 4.56 2.24
CA ALA A 66 12.97 3.51 2.01
C ALA A 66 13.56 2.92 3.30
N SER A 67 14.04 3.77 4.22
CA SER A 67 14.63 3.32 5.48
C SER A 67 13.64 2.48 6.31
N LEU A 68 12.41 2.95 6.46
CA LEU A 68 11.36 2.24 7.20
C LEU A 68 11.05 0.86 6.59
N VAL A 69 11.14 0.74 5.26
CA VAL A 69 10.96 -0.53 4.58
C VAL A 69 12.16 -1.45 4.77
N LEU A 70 13.38 -0.93 4.67
CA LEU A 70 14.60 -1.72 4.82
C LEU A 70 14.72 -2.31 6.23
N ASP A 71 14.31 -1.58 7.26
CA ASP A 71 14.22 -2.09 8.64
C ASP A 71 13.37 -3.37 8.77
N ILE A 72 12.35 -3.55 7.91
CA ILE A 72 11.51 -4.76 7.92
C ILE A 72 12.32 -5.98 7.49
N LEU A 73 13.31 -5.81 6.60
CA LEU A 73 14.21 -6.86 6.15
C LEU A 73 15.28 -7.20 7.19
N GLU A 74 15.59 -6.28 8.11
CA GLU A 74 16.61 -6.48 9.15
C GLU A 74 16.13 -7.32 10.33
N TYR A 75 14.83 -7.61 10.44
CA TYR A 75 14.35 -8.54 11.45
C TYR A 75 15.10 -9.85 11.36
N LYS A 76 15.71 -10.31 12.48
CA LYS A 76 16.53 -11.53 12.53
C LYS A 76 15.78 -12.72 11.92
N ILE A 77 16.06 -12.98 10.64
CA ILE A 77 15.58 -14.13 9.90
C ILE A 77 16.40 -15.32 10.39
N SER A 78 15.93 -16.01 11.43
CA SER A 78 16.57 -17.26 11.88
C SER A 78 16.63 -18.24 10.71
N LYS A 79 17.79 -18.86 10.49
CA LYS A 79 17.99 -19.93 9.50
C LYS A 79 17.08 -21.15 9.75
N ASP A 80 16.53 -21.25 10.96
CA ASP A 80 15.78 -22.41 11.47
C ASP A 80 14.25 -22.33 11.22
N GLY A 81 13.79 -21.42 10.36
CA GLY A 81 12.38 -21.32 9.94
C GLY A 81 11.96 -22.49 9.05
N THR A 82 12.05 -23.74 9.53
CA THR A 82 11.87 -24.93 8.69
C THR A 82 10.40 -25.30 8.49
N LYS A 83 9.50 -24.88 9.39
CA LYS A 83 8.08 -25.25 9.34
C LYS A 83 7.19 -24.09 8.87
N PRO A 84 6.26 -24.32 7.94
CA PRO A 84 5.24 -23.33 7.59
C PRO A 84 4.39 -23.04 8.84
N GLY A 85 4.27 -21.76 9.19
CA GLY A 85 3.45 -21.34 10.32
C GLY A 85 1.95 -21.45 10.00
N LYS A 86 1.10 -21.52 11.02
CA LYS A 86 -0.35 -21.34 10.81
C LYS A 86 -0.59 -20.00 10.10
N ALA A 87 -1.53 -19.99 9.17
CA ALA A 87 -1.95 -18.75 8.51
C ALA A 87 -2.42 -17.74 9.58
N PHE A 88 -1.90 -16.52 9.53
CA PHE A 88 -2.28 -15.45 10.43
C PHE A 88 -2.67 -14.23 9.62
N ASN A 89 -3.80 -13.61 9.97
CA ASN A 89 -4.25 -12.41 9.28
C ASN A 89 -3.52 -11.16 9.79
N GLN A 90 -2.66 -10.61 8.95
CA GLN A 90 -1.98 -9.34 9.21
C GLN A 90 -2.86 -8.12 8.92
N SER A 91 -3.90 -8.22 8.10
CA SER A 91 -4.67 -7.04 7.64
C SER A 91 -5.56 -6.41 8.72
N THR A 92 -5.94 -7.18 9.75
CA THR A 92 -6.88 -6.77 10.81
C THR A 92 -6.26 -6.72 12.20
N SER A 93 -5.00 -7.13 12.35
CA SER A 93 -4.32 -7.11 13.65
C SER A 93 -3.24 -6.05 13.68
N VAL A 94 -3.25 -5.21 14.71
CA VAL A 94 -2.14 -4.28 15.01
C VAL A 94 -0.88 -5.05 15.44
N LYS A 95 -1.05 -6.27 16.00
CA LYS A 95 0.03 -7.04 16.63
C LYS A 95 0.02 -8.51 16.27
N LEU A 96 1.18 -9.03 15.88
CA LEU A 96 1.38 -10.44 15.59
C LEU A 96 1.54 -11.29 16.86
N PRO A 97 1.03 -12.54 16.86
CA PRO A 97 1.33 -13.51 17.90
C PRO A 97 2.82 -13.86 17.95
N LYS A 98 3.38 -14.05 19.16
CA LYS A 98 4.81 -14.34 19.34
C LYS A 98 5.26 -15.61 18.61
N HIS A 99 4.43 -16.65 18.58
CA HIS A 99 4.75 -17.92 17.94
C HIS A 99 4.92 -17.79 16.42
N TRP A 100 4.30 -16.78 15.81
CA TRP A 100 4.30 -16.60 14.36
C TRP A 100 5.62 -15.99 13.84
N LEU A 101 6.31 -15.20 14.67
CA LEU A 101 7.53 -14.48 14.29
C LEU A 101 8.71 -15.37 13.91
N LYS A 102 8.69 -16.64 14.30
CA LYS A 102 9.74 -17.63 13.96
C LYS A 102 9.39 -18.46 12.72
N SER A 103 8.20 -18.28 12.16
CA SER A 103 7.74 -19.09 11.03
C SER A 103 8.40 -18.66 9.72
N ARG A 104 8.53 -19.61 8.79
CA ARG A 104 8.92 -19.32 7.40
C ARG A 104 7.99 -18.30 6.76
N ASN A 105 6.69 -18.43 7.01
CA ASN A 105 5.67 -17.53 6.49
C ASN A 105 5.93 -16.08 6.92
N PHE A 106 6.32 -15.84 8.17
CA PHE A 106 6.66 -14.48 8.62
C PHE A 106 7.83 -13.91 7.80
N GLN A 107 8.89 -14.68 7.61
CA GLN A 107 10.08 -14.25 6.86
C GLN A 107 9.76 -13.93 5.40
N GLU A 108 9.03 -14.81 4.72
CA GLU A 108 8.59 -14.57 3.33
C GLU A 108 7.63 -13.37 3.25
N GLN A 109 6.77 -13.16 4.24
CA GLN A 109 5.87 -12.01 4.29
C GLN A 109 6.60 -10.69 4.55
N CYS A 110 7.65 -10.66 5.37
CA CYS A 110 8.51 -9.47 5.53
C CYS A 110 9.11 -9.06 4.19
N VAL A 111 9.69 -10.01 3.46
CA VAL A 111 10.30 -9.76 2.14
C VAL A 111 9.27 -9.28 1.15
N LEU A 112 8.14 -9.99 1.03
CA LEU A 112 7.08 -9.66 0.09
C LEU A 112 6.50 -8.27 0.36
N SER A 113 6.22 -7.96 1.63
CA SER A 113 5.72 -6.64 2.04
C SER A 113 6.72 -5.54 1.73
N ALA A 114 8.01 -5.76 2.00
CA ALA A 114 9.05 -4.77 1.70
C ALA A 114 9.13 -4.47 0.19
N ILE A 115 9.11 -5.51 -0.65
CA ILE A 115 9.14 -5.34 -2.11
C ILE A 115 7.89 -4.62 -2.61
N GLU A 116 6.72 -4.92 -2.06
CA GLU A 116 5.47 -4.23 -2.43
C GLU A 116 5.48 -2.75 -2.04
N LEU A 117 5.93 -2.42 -0.83
CA LEU A 117 6.01 -1.04 -0.36
C LEU A 117 7.04 -0.22 -1.14
N LEU A 118 8.20 -0.80 -1.45
CA LEU A 118 9.21 -0.16 -2.30
C LEU A 118 8.72 -0.03 -3.75
N SER A 119 8.00 -1.01 -4.28
CA SER A 119 7.42 -0.94 -5.63
C SER A 119 6.44 0.22 -5.75
N VAL A 120 5.56 0.41 -4.75
CA VAL A 120 4.65 1.56 -4.71
C VAL A 120 5.42 2.88 -4.62
N HIS A 121 6.48 2.94 -3.81
CA HIS A 121 7.29 4.14 -3.69
C HIS A 121 8.01 4.47 -5.00
N PHE A 122 8.74 3.51 -5.57
CA PHE A 122 9.52 3.70 -6.79
C PHE A 122 8.67 3.97 -8.01
N ALA A 123 7.47 3.39 -8.12
CA ALA A 123 6.56 3.71 -9.22
C ALA A 123 6.16 5.19 -9.28
N GLN A 124 6.07 5.88 -8.14
CA GLN A 124 5.74 7.31 -8.09
C GLN A 124 6.86 8.19 -8.64
N TRP A 125 8.11 7.75 -8.43
CA TRP A 125 9.32 8.52 -8.75
C TRP A 125 10.09 7.92 -9.93
N SER A 126 9.55 6.93 -10.63
CA SER A 126 10.30 6.12 -11.61
C SER A 126 10.79 6.92 -12.81
N HIS A 127 10.07 7.97 -13.19
CA HIS A 127 10.43 8.85 -14.30
C HIS A 127 11.27 10.06 -13.86
N GLN A 128 11.50 10.22 -12.55
CA GLN A 128 12.18 11.37 -11.98
C GLN A 128 13.67 11.35 -12.30
N ILE A 129 14.24 12.49 -12.69
CA ILE A 129 15.66 12.60 -13.03
C ILE A 129 16.57 12.23 -11.84
N SER A 130 16.06 12.39 -10.61
CA SER A 130 16.71 12.01 -9.35
C SER A 130 16.48 10.55 -8.95
N PHE A 131 15.76 9.74 -9.75
CA PHE A 131 15.51 8.33 -9.45
C PHE A 131 16.79 7.51 -9.23
N PRO A 132 17.87 7.67 -10.03
CA PRO A 132 19.13 7.01 -9.78
C PRO A 132 19.64 7.26 -8.36
N ASP A 133 19.63 8.51 -7.91
CA ASP A 133 20.11 8.90 -6.57
C ASP A 133 19.22 8.33 -5.46
N LEU A 134 17.89 8.39 -5.66
CA LEU A 134 16.88 7.85 -4.74
C LEU A 134 17.03 6.33 -4.54
N ALA A 135 17.36 5.59 -5.60
CA ALA A 135 17.42 4.13 -5.58
C ALA A 135 18.74 3.55 -5.02
N ILE A 136 19.82 4.34 -4.90
CA ILE A 136 21.15 3.84 -4.51
C ILE A 136 21.13 3.10 -3.17
N ILE A 137 20.65 3.74 -2.11
CA ILE A 137 20.69 3.17 -0.76
C ILE A 137 19.81 1.91 -0.66
N PRO A 138 18.54 1.92 -1.12
CA PRO A 138 17.74 0.70 -1.20
C PRO A 138 18.42 -0.43 -1.97
N LEU A 139 19.04 -0.12 -3.11
CA LEU A 139 19.67 -1.13 -3.96
C LEU A 139 20.86 -1.80 -3.27
N ILE A 140 21.70 -1.03 -2.58
CA ILE A 140 22.82 -1.56 -1.79
C ILE A 140 22.31 -2.50 -0.70
N CYS A 141 21.30 -2.08 0.07
CA CYS A 141 20.73 -2.88 1.15
C CYS A 141 20.07 -4.16 0.61
N LEU A 142 19.36 -4.09 -0.51
CA LEU A 142 18.72 -5.25 -1.14
C LEU A 142 19.73 -6.24 -1.72
N LYS A 143 20.83 -5.76 -2.32
CA LYS A 143 21.93 -6.62 -2.79
C LYS A 143 22.57 -7.38 -1.63
N LYS A 144 22.90 -6.68 -0.55
CA LYS A 144 23.39 -7.30 0.70
C LYS A 144 22.40 -8.31 1.25
N PHE A 145 21.10 -7.99 1.28
CA PHE A 145 20.06 -8.92 1.72
C PHE A 145 19.99 -10.18 0.85
N HIS A 146 20.07 -10.02 -0.47
CA HIS A 146 20.06 -11.12 -1.44
C HIS A 146 21.22 -12.09 -1.26
N GLU A 147 22.41 -11.59 -0.90
CA GLU A 147 23.59 -12.42 -0.62
C GLU A 147 23.43 -13.26 0.65
N ILE A 148 22.89 -12.66 1.73
CA ILE A 148 22.78 -13.34 3.03
C ILE A 148 21.56 -14.24 3.18
N THR A 149 20.49 -14.01 2.42
CA THR A 149 19.24 -14.75 2.59
C THR A 149 19.37 -16.19 2.08
N THR A 150 18.84 -17.16 2.81
CA THR A 150 18.91 -18.58 2.44
C THR A 150 17.64 -19.09 1.78
N ILE A 151 16.55 -18.30 1.83
CA ILE A 151 15.25 -18.69 1.30
C ILE A 151 15.21 -18.38 -0.20
N GLU A 152 15.16 -19.44 -1.02
CA GLU A 152 15.23 -19.32 -2.49
C GLU A 152 14.04 -18.55 -3.10
N SER A 153 12.83 -18.70 -2.54
CA SER A 153 11.66 -17.92 -2.95
C SER A 153 11.89 -16.42 -2.73
N SER A 154 12.42 -16.04 -1.56
CA SER A 154 12.78 -14.67 -1.24
C SER A 154 13.92 -14.14 -2.13
N LYS A 155 14.97 -14.95 -2.37
CA LYS A 155 16.07 -14.59 -3.28
C LYS A 155 15.55 -14.19 -4.65
N ARG A 156 14.72 -15.04 -5.25
CA ARG A 156 14.14 -14.81 -6.58
C ARG A 156 13.34 -13.52 -6.65
N VAL A 157 12.51 -13.24 -5.65
CA VAL A 157 11.68 -12.03 -5.60
C VAL A 157 12.56 -10.78 -5.48
N VAL A 158 13.54 -10.80 -4.58
CA VAL A 158 14.47 -9.67 -4.38
C VAL A 158 15.34 -9.44 -5.62
N LYS A 159 15.91 -10.50 -6.21
CA LYS A 159 16.72 -10.40 -7.43
C LYS A 159 15.94 -9.80 -8.59
N ARG A 160 14.72 -10.30 -8.83
CA ARG A 160 13.84 -9.76 -9.87
C ARG A 160 13.55 -8.27 -9.66
N PHE A 161 13.34 -7.85 -8.41
CA PHE A 161 13.12 -6.45 -8.09
C PHE A 161 14.38 -5.61 -8.34
N ILE A 162 15.55 -6.07 -7.88
CA ILE A 162 16.86 -5.42 -8.14
C ILE A 162 17.06 -5.18 -9.64
N ASP A 163 16.85 -6.21 -10.47
CA ASP A 163 17.06 -6.13 -11.92
C ASP A 163 16.15 -5.08 -12.58
N GLN A 164 14.91 -4.95 -12.11
CA GLN A 164 13.96 -3.96 -12.61
C GLN A 164 14.31 -2.54 -12.18
N VAL A 165 14.81 -2.36 -10.95
CA VAL A 165 15.30 -1.07 -10.47
C VAL A 165 16.53 -0.63 -11.28
N GLU A 166 17.48 -1.54 -11.52
CA GLU A 166 18.68 -1.24 -12.33
C GLU A 166 18.33 -0.87 -13.78
N GLN A 167 17.37 -1.58 -14.39
CA GLN A 167 16.84 -1.21 -15.70
C GLN A 167 16.23 0.20 -15.71
N ASN A 168 15.50 0.57 -14.65
CA ASN A 168 14.95 1.92 -14.55
C ASN A 168 16.03 2.98 -14.36
N ILE A 169 17.06 2.71 -13.54
CA ILE A 169 18.21 3.61 -13.38
C ILE A 169 18.87 3.88 -14.72
N GLU A 170 19.11 2.84 -15.52
CA GLU A 170 19.73 2.98 -16.84
C GLU A 170 18.84 3.76 -17.82
N PHE A 171 17.53 3.50 -17.79
CA PHE A 171 16.55 4.26 -18.57
C PHE A 171 16.60 5.76 -18.24
N VAL A 172 16.55 6.11 -16.95
CA VAL A 172 16.57 7.51 -16.52
C VAL A 172 17.91 8.17 -16.82
N ARG A 173 19.04 7.45 -16.68
CA ARG A 173 20.37 7.97 -17.03
C ARG A 173 20.47 8.35 -18.50
N LYS A 174 20.08 7.45 -19.40
CA LYS A 174 20.07 7.75 -20.85
C LYS A 174 19.26 8.99 -21.17
N ARG A 175 18.08 9.11 -20.56
CA ARG A 175 17.22 10.27 -20.76
C ARG A 175 17.81 11.56 -20.17
N ARG A 176 18.50 11.47 -19.04
CA ARG A 176 19.24 12.58 -18.43
C ARG A 176 20.40 13.04 -19.31
N ASP A 177 21.08 12.12 -19.99
CA ASP A 177 22.19 12.46 -20.90
C ASP A 177 21.67 13.11 -22.20
N GLU A 178 20.47 12.74 -22.65
CA GLU A 178 19.77 13.33 -23.81
C GLU A 178 19.13 14.70 -23.48
N ALA A 179 18.94 15.01 -22.20
CA ALA A 179 18.27 16.22 -21.75
C ALA A 179 19.17 17.47 -21.93
N ALA A 180 18.78 18.35 -22.84
CA ALA A 180 19.46 19.63 -23.10
C ALA A 180 19.11 20.74 -22.08
N PHE A 181 18.73 20.40 -20.85
CA PHE A 181 18.37 21.38 -19.81
C PHE A 181 19.33 21.36 -18.63
N SER A 182 19.60 22.55 -18.08
CA SER A 182 20.44 22.71 -16.88
C SER A 182 19.72 22.10 -15.66
N PRO A 183 20.42 21.46 -14.70
CA PRO A 183 19.82 20.98 -13.45
C PRO A 183 19.10 22.06 -12.63
N THR A 184 19.41 23.33 -12.88
CA THR A 184 18.79 24.50 -12.22
C THR A 184 17.43 24.86 -12.85
N ASP A 185 17.11 24.35 -14.03
CA ASP A 185 15.86 24.63 -14.74
C ASP A 185 14.77 23.62 -14.35
N GLN A 186 14.06 23.93 -13.26
CA GLN A 186 12.96 23.11 -12.74
C GLN A 186 11.81 22.95 -13.74
N GLN A 187 11.54 23.97 -14.57
CA GLN A 187 10.42 23.95 -15.50
C GLN A 187 10.68 22.99 -16.67
N SER A 188 11.90 22.96 -17.18
CA SER A 188 12.30 21.97 -18.20
C SER A 188 12.32 20.56 -17.64
N ALA A 189 12.77 20.37 -16.39
CA ALA A 189 12.72 19.07 -15.71
C ALA A 189 11.27 18.58 -15.54
N GLU A 190 10.34 19.44 -15.11
CA GLU A 190 8.92 19.11 -14.98
C GLU A 190 8.26 18.76 -16.31
N SER A 191 8.56 19.50 -17.37
CA SER A 191 8.05 19.25 -18.72
C SER A 191 8.54 17.89 -19.25
N PHE A 192 9.81 17.57 -19.01
CA PHE A 192 10.40 16.26 -19.32
C PHE A 192 9.66 15.12 -18.57
N LEU A 193 9.36 15.30 -17.28
CA LEU A 193 8.63 14.31 -16.49
C LEU A 193 7.22 14.04 -17.02
N GLN A 194 6.51 15.08 -17.44
CA GLN A 194 5.17 14.96 -17.99
C GLN A 194 5.17 14.19 -19.31
N LEU A 195 6.13 14.50 -20.19
CA LEU A 195 6.29 13.80 -21.48
C LEU A 195 6.56 12.30 -21.27
N GLU A 196 7.49 11.96 -20.38
CA GLU A 196 7.84 10.56 -20.11
C GLU A 196 6.71 9.77 -19.44
N LYS A 197 5.91 10.41 -18.57
CA LYS A 197 4.71 9.79 -17.99
C LYS A 197 3.64 9.52 -19.04
N GLN A 198 3.49 10.39 -20.04
CA GLN A 198 2.50 10.23 -21.11
C GLN A 198 2.88 9.12 -22.09
N ASN A 199 4.18 8.90 -22.33
CA ASN A 199 4.70 7.78 -23.12
C ASN A 199 4.65 6.42 -22.36
N GLY A 200 3.98 6.39 -21.21
CA GLY A 200 4.16 5.51 -20.05
C GLY A 200 3.87 4.02 -20.20
N CYS A 201 4.58 3.34 -21.10
CA CYS A 201 4.55 1.88 -21.21
C CYS A 201 5.94 1.25 -21.08
N THR A 202 6.73 1.69 -20.11
CA THR A 202 8.06 1.10 -19.86
C THR A 202 7.94 -0.24 -19.13
N PRO A 203 8.87 -1.20 -19.37
CA PRO A 203 8.85 -2.51 -18.71
C PRO A 203 8.82 -2.44 -17.17
N PHE A 204 9.56 -1.51 -16.58
CA PHE A 204 9.60 -1.31 -15.11
C PHE A 204 8.27 -0.80 -14.56
N THR A 205 7.55 0.06 -15.30
CA THR A 205 6.24 0.57 -14.89
C THR A 205 5.20 -0.54 -14.90
N GLN A 206 5.22 -1.40 -15.92
CA GLN A 206 4.39 -2.60 -15.98
C GLN A 206 4.73 -3.58 -14.84
N PHE A 207 6.01 -3.73 -14.53
CA PHE A 207 6.46 -4.55 -13.42
C PHE A 207 5.92 -4.04 -12.07
N TYR A 208 6.09 -2.76 -11.75
CA TYR A 208 5.56 -2.20 -10.49
C TYR A 208 4.05 -2.36 -10.41
N LYS A 209 3.32 -2.06 -11.50
CA LYS A 209 1.87 -2.27 -11.59
C LYS A 209 1.50 -3.73 -11.31
N SER A 210 2.20 -4.69 -11.92
CA SER A 210 1.97 -6.12 -11.69
C SER A 210 2.17 -6.53 -10.23
N ILE A 211 3.16 -5.96 -9.53
CA ILE A 211 3.39 -6.20 -8.10
C ILE A 211 2.21 -5.66 -7.27
N ILE A 212 1.76 -4.43 -7.57
CA ILE A 212 0.63 -3.79 -6.88
C ILE A 212 -0.68 -4.57 -7.09
N ASP A 213 -0.97 -4.96 -8.33
CA ASP A 213 -2.18 -5.72 -8.69
C ASP A 213 -2.19 -7.10 -8.02
N LYS A 214 -1.03 -7.76 -7.96
CA LYS A 214 -0.88 -9.03 -7.22
C LYS A 214 -1.09 -8.85 -5.72
N ALA A 215 -0.57 -7.77 -5.14
CA ALA A 215 -0.76 -7.47 -3.72
C ALA A 215 -2.25 -7.24 -3.42
N ALA A 216 -2.95 -6.46 -4.25
CA ALA A 216 -4.39 -6.21 -4.12
C ALA A 216 -5.21 -7.50 -4.21
N SER A 217 -4.95 -8.33 -5.24
CA SER A 217 -5.62 -9.61 -5.45
C SER A 217 -5.40 -10.56 -4.27
N ARG A 218 -4.17 -10.63 -3.76
CA ARG A 218 -3.83 -11.47 -2.59
C ARG A 218 -4.54 -11.01 -1.33
N ASN A 219 -4.60 -9.70 -1.07
CA ASN A 219 -5.31 -9.14 0.07
C ASN A 219 -6.83 -9.41 -0.01
N LEU A 220 -7.41 -9.31 -1.21
CA LEU A 220 -8.82 -9.63 -1.44
C LEU A 220 -9.13 -11.10 -1.16
N ALA A 221 -8.33 -12.02 -1.72
CA ALA A 221 -8.49 -13.46 -1.47
C ALA A 221 -8.32 -13.83 0.02
N LEU A 222 -7.38 -13.20 0.72
CA LEU A 222 -7.21 -13.36 2.17
C LEU A 222 -8.45 -12.90 2.94
N ASN A 223 -9.01 -11.75 2.58
CA ASN A 223 -10.22 -11.23 3.24
C ASN A 223 -11.43 -12.13 2.98
N GLU A 224 -11.61 -12.65 1.77
CA GLU A 224 -12.69 -13.58 1.43
C GLU A 224 -12.58 -14.90 2.21
N ALA A 225 -11.39 -15.49 2.27
CA ALA A 225 -11.15 -16.71 3.02
C ALA A 225 -11.50 -16.56 4.51
N LEU A 226 -11.22 -15.39 5.09
CA LEU A 226 -11.55 -15.08 6.48
C LEU A 226 -13.05 -14.88 6.70
N VAL A 227 -13.72 -14.15 5.81
CA VAL A 227 -15.18 -14.00 5.86
C VAL A 227 -15.86 -15.37 5.81
N GLN A 228 -15.33 -16.29 5.01
CA GLN A 228 -15.83 -17.66 4.93
C GLN A 228 -15.52 -18.45 6.21
N GLN A 229 -14.33 -18.33 6.78
CA GLN A 229 -13.98 -18.97 8.04
C GLN A 229 -14.88 -18.48 9.20
N LEU A 230 -15.08 -17.16 9.32
CA LEU A 230 -16.00 -16.58 10.30
C LEU A 230 -17.45 -17.06 10.10
N ARG A 231 -17.89 -17.24 8.86
CA ARG A 231 -19.20 -17.82 8.54
C ARG A 231 -19.30 -19.27 9.01
N ASN A 232 -18.23 -20.04 8.88
CA ASN A 232 -18.19 -21.43 9.33
C ASN A 232 -18.23 -21.53 10.86
N ASP A 233 -17.44 -20.69 11.55
CA ASP A 233 -17.29 -20.68 13.02
C ASP A 233 -18.47 -20.01 13.76
N MET A 234 -19.43 -19.41 13.04
CA MET A 234 -20.62 -18.81 13.61
C MET A 234 -21.48 -19.84 14.38
N PRO A 235 -21.87 -19.55 15.64
CA PRO A 235 -22.72 -20.43 16.44
C PRO A 235 -24.03 -20.76 15.72
N VAL A 236 -24.48 -22.01 15.85
CA VAL A 236 -25.72 -22.50 15.22
C VAL A 236 -26.92 -21.64 15.60
N SER A 237 -26.99 -21.16 16.84
CA SER A 237 -28.04 -20.25 17.34
C SER A 237 -28.12 -18.93 16.58
N LEU A 238 -26.97 -18.32 16.27
CA LEU A 238 -26.89 -17.07 15.51
C LEU A 238 -27.17 -17.28 14.01
N LYS A 239 -26.81 -18.46 13.46
CA LYS A 239 -27.21 -18.85 12.09
C LYS A 239 -28.74 -18.99 11.99
N GLN A 240 -29.37 -19.66 12.95
CA GLN A 240 -30.83 -19.82 13.04
C GLN A 240 -31.56 -18.47 13.21
N TRP A 241 -31.07 -17.60 14.08
CA TRP A 241 -31.65 -16.25 14.25
C TRP A 241 -31.56 -15.38 12.99
N LYS A 242 -30.43 -15.45 12.26
CA LYS A 242 -30.28 -14.72 10.98
C LYS A 242 -31.25 -15.27 9.92
N SER A 243 -31.46 -16.58 9.86
CA SER A 243 -32.48 -17.17 8.97
C SER A 243 -33.90 -16.73 9.35
N ARG A 244 -34.25 -16.72 10.64
CA ARG A 244 -35.57 -16.26 11.13
C ARG A 244 -35.87 -14.81 10.73
N ARG A 245 -34.93 -13.88 10.95
CA ARG A 245 -35.08 -12.48 10.52
C ARG A 245 -35.15 -12.28 9.01
N LYS A 246 -34.55 -13.17 8.23
CA LYS A 246 -34.58 -13.09 6.76
C LYS A 246 -35.95 -13.49 6.22
N HIS A 247 -36.61 -14.46 6.86
CA HIS A 247 -38.01 -14.80 6.58
C HIS A 247 -38.99 -13.72 7.06
N GLU A 248 -38.72 -13.10 8.21
CA GLU A 248 -39.57 -12.04 8.79
C GLU A 248 -39.59 -10.75 7.95
N LYS A 249 -38.54 -10.48 7.15
CA LYS A 249 -38.51 -9.35 6.20
C LYS A 249 -39.21 -9.63 4.85
N ILE A 250 -39.66 -10.87 4.61
CA ILE A 250 -40.34 -11.26 3.36
C ILE A 250 -41.87 -11.27 3.54
N GLN A 251 -42.37 -11.11 4.77
CA GLN A 251 -43.80 -10.96 5.06
C GLN A 251 -44.10 -9.53 5.52
N VAL A 252 -44.10 -8.59 4.57
CA VAL A 252 -44.98 -7.42 4.67
C VAL A 252 -46.20 -7.77 3.82
N PRO A 253 -47.40 -7.96 4.39
CA PRO A 253 -48.61 -8.16 3.61
C PRO A 253 -48.85 -6.92 2.75
N GLN A 254 -48.93 -7.13 1.44
CA GLN A 254 -49.37 -6.12 0.51
C GLN A 254 -50.89 -6.07 0.60
N ASP A 255 -51.41 -5.04 1.26
CA ASP A 255 -52.83 -4.80 1.44
C ASP A 255 -53.37 -4.12 0.17
N ASP A 256 -53.55 -4.90 -0.90
CA ASP A 256 -54.23 -4.48 -2.11
C ASP A 256 -55.70 -4.96 -2.04
N SER A 257 -56.58 -4.12 -1.51
CA SER A 257 -58.03 -4.27 -1.68
C SER A 257 -58.69 -2.95 -2.07
N ILE A 258 -58.47 -2.52 -3.31
CA ILE A 258 -59.40 -1.64 -4.04
C ILE A 258 -59.45 -2.11 -5.50
N THR A 259 -60.69 -2.11 -6.02
CA THR A 259 -61.20 -2.49 -7.36
C THR A 259 -61.54 -3.98 -7.49
N GLU A 260 -62.70 -4.43 -7.98
CA GLU A 260 -63.69 -3.79 -8.85
C GLU A 260 -64.98 -4.64 -8.81
N GLY A 261 -66.13 -4.01 -8.94
CA GLY A 261 -67.43 -4.69 -9.07
C GLY A 261 -68.40 -3.78 -9.80
N ILE A 262 -68.26 -3.74 -11.13
CA ILE A 262 -69.29 -3.25 -12.05
C ILE A 262 -70.16 -4.46 -12.41
N ASP A 263 -71.48 -4.36 -12.20
CA ASP A 263 -72.44 -4.63 -13.27
C ASP A 263 -73.90 -4.26 -12.91
N ILE A 264 -74.53 -3.61 -13.90
CA ILE A 264 -75.93 -3.14 -14.12
C ILE A 264 -76.29 -1.77 -13.50
#